data_AF-A0A8K1FZ35-F1
#
_entry.id   AF-A0A8K1FZ35-F1
#
_cell.length_a   1.000
_cell.length_b   1.000
_cell.length_c   1.000
_cell.angle_alpha   90.00
_cell.angle_beta   90.00
_cell.angle_gamma   90.00
#
_symmetry.space_group_name_H-M   'P 1'
#
loop_
_entity.id
_entity.type
_entity.pdbx_description
1 polymer ?
#
loop_
_entity_poly.entity_id
_entity_poly.type
_entity_poly.pdbx_seq_one_letter_code
_entity_poly.pdbx_strand_id
1 'polypeptide(L)'
;MTFLSPNGLSWHRVMMQNTALGQQDPRRVIGMDELLGTGNFADPKKQVAFDPLVLEQCTKMGMATLVQTIEMAAPQDSFVTAVQEAEETFLQFAGRLTASVERQVDDPTARTLLLKHLVRSKCNAECRKIIEALPGDPSVPQMAEACAKVGTTGCKVAAVAAALQPAWNWPQGGQ
;
A
#
# COMPACT_ATOMS: atom_id res chain seq x y z
N MET A 1 -7.21 23.49 13.09
CA MET A 1 -6.19 22.73 12.34
C MET A 1 -6.88 22.20 11.10
N THR A 2 -6.72 22.89 9.97
CA THR A 2 -7.43 22.58 8.73
C THR A 2 -6.68 21.51 7.96
N PHE A 3 -7.10 20.26 8.09
CA PHE A 3 -6.60 19.16 7.27
C PHE A 3 -7.34 19.21 5.93
N LEU A 4 -6.90 20.10 5.04
CA LEU A 4 -7.34 20.05 3.65
C LEU A 4 -6.60 18.88 3.00
N SER A 5 -7.35 17.80 2.69
CA SER A 5 -6.87 16.77 1.77
C SER A 5 -6.42 17.47 0.47
N PRO A 6 -5.24 17.15 -0.10
CA PRO A 6 -4.75 17.78 -1.32
C PRO A 6 -5.68 17.60 -2.53
N ASN A 7 -6.67 16.71 -2.44
CA ASN A 7 -7.66 16.51 -3.49
C ASN A 7 -8.95 17.33 -3.31
N GLY A 8 -9.19 18.01 -2.19
CA GLY A 8 -10.40 18.85 -1.99
C GLY A 8 -11.76 18.14 -2.10
N LEU A 9 -11.79 16.81 -2.28
CA LEU A 9 -12.98 16.02 -2.60
C LEU A 9 -13.66 15.38 -1.38
N SER A 10 -13.03 15.38 -0.20
CA SER A 10 -13.55 14.66 0.97
C SER A 10 -14.79 15.31 1.57
N TRP A 11 -14.77 16.63 1.82
CA TRP A 11 -15.88 17.35 2.46
C TRP A 11 -17.10 17.45 1.54
N HIS A 12 -16.92 17.69 0.23
CA HIS A 12 -18.01 17.70 -0.74
C HIS A 12 -18.80 16.38 -0.73
N ARG A 13 -18.09 15.25 -0.70
CA ARG A 13 -18.72 13.92 -0.63
C ARG A 13 -19.50 13.74 0.67
N VAL A 14 -18.93 14.14 1.81
CA VAL A 14 -19.58 14.06 3.12
C VAL A 14 -20.85 14.89 3.14
N MET A 15 -20.82 16.12 2.63
CA MET A 15 -22.01 16.98 2.55
C MET A 15 -23.09 16.38 1.64
N MET A 16 -22.71 15.82 0.49
CA MET A 16 -23.65 15.13 -0.39
C MET A 16 -24.33 13.95 0.31
N GLN A 17 -23.58 13.17 1.09
CA GLN A 17 -24.14 12.07 1.90
C GLN A 17 -25.07 12.57 2.99
N ASN A 18 -24.74 13.71 3.62
CA ASN A 18 -25.55 14.31 4.67
C ASN A 18 -26.94 14.73 4.17
N THR A 19 -27.10 15.06 2.88
CA THR A 19 -28.41 15.44 2.31
C THR A 19 -29.46 14.32 2.40
N ALA A 20 -29.00 13.06 2.40
CA ALA A 20 -29.83 11.86 2.47
C ALA A 20 -30.20 11.44 3.90
N LEU A 21 -29.66 12.11 4.92
CA LEU A 21 -29.97 11.82 6.32
C LEU A 21 -31.39 12.28 6.69
N GLY A 22 -31.92 11.74 7.78
CA GLY A 22 -33.23 12.12 8.31
C GLY A 22 -33.32 13.61 8.63
N GLN A 23 -34.52 14.18 8.59
CA GLN A 23 -34.71 15.62 8.80
C GLN A 23 -34.24 16.12 10.18
N GLN A 24 -34.26 15.24 11.19
CA GLN A 24 -33.82 15.54 12.54
C GLN A 24 -32.32 15.25 12.78
N ASP A 25 -31.61 14.75 11.77
CA ASP A 25 -30.18 14.46 11.91
C ASP A 25 -29.37 15.76 11.88
N PRO A 26 -28.62 16.08 12.95
CA PRO A 26 -27.88 17.33 13.06
C PRO A 26 -26.80 17.47 11.98
N ARG A 27 -26.31 16.37 11.39
CA ARG A 27 -25.32 16.39 10.31
C ARG A 27 -25.91 16.90 8.99
N ARG A 28 -27.24 16.93 8.84
CA ARG A 28 -27.90 17.37 7.60
C ARG A 28 -27.75 18.87 7.35
N VAL A 29 -27.56 19.66 8.41
CA VAL A 29 -27.56 21.14 8.36
C VAL A 29 -26.17 21.77 8.47
N ILE A 30 -25.12 20.97 8.74
CA ILE A 30 -23.76 21.50 8.87
C ILE A 30 -23.15 21.76 7.48
N GLY A 31 -22.35 22.82 7.39
CA GLY A 31 -21.66 23.23 6.19
C GLY A 31 -20.18 22.82 6.16
N MET A 32 -19.49 23.34 5.15
CA MET A 32 -18.04 23.16 4.98
C MET A 32 -17.26 23.69 6.18
N ASP A 33 -17.64 24.84 6.73
CA ASP A 33 -16.89 25.49 7.81
C ASP A 33 -16.93 24.70 9.12
N GLU A 34 -18.07 24.10 9.44
CA GLU A 34 -18.23 23.19 10.58
C GLU A 34 -17.40 21.92 10.40
N LEU A 35 -17.44 21.33 9.20
CA LEU A 35 -16.69 20.11 8.86
C LEU A 35 -15.18 20.30 8.91
N LEU A 36 -14.68 21.44 8.41
CA LEU A 36 -13.24 21.72 8.32
C LEU A 36 -12.70 22.51 9.51
N GLY A 37 -13.57 22.99 10.41
CA GLY A 37 -13.19 23.91 11.48
C GLY A 37 -12.62 25.22 10.93
N THR A 38 -13.20 25.74 9.85
CA THR A 38 -12.83 27.02 9.21
C THR A 38 -13.81 28.14 9.54
N GLY A 39 -13.49 29.35 9.11
CA GLY A 39 -14.36 30.52 9.30
C GLY A 39 -14.68 30.75 10.76
N ASN A 40 -15.97 30.80 11.08
CA ASN A 40 -16.44 30.97 12.45
C ASN A 40 -16.03 29.81 13.36
N PHE A 41 -15.85 28.60 12.84
CA PHE A 41 -15.53 27.43 13.64
C PHE A 41 -14.02 27.20 13.77
N ALA A 42 -13.18 28.15 13.35
CA ALA A 42 -11.75 28.11 13.64
C ALA A 42 -11.44 28.28 15.14
N ASP A 43 -12.32 28.96 15.88
CA ASP A 43 -12.26 29.05 17.34
C ASP A 43 -12.88 27.79 17.98
N PRO A 44 -12.12 26.99 18.75
CA PRO A 44 -12.64 25.78 19.40
C PRO A 44 -13.84 26.05 20.32
N LYS A 45 -13.96 27.25 20.90
CA LYS A 45 -15.10 27.60 21.76
C LYS A 45 -16.42 27.56 21.00
N LYS A 46 -16.39 27.88 19.71
CA LYS A 46 -17.57 27.83 18.83
C LYS A 46 -17.91 26.40 18.38
N GLN A 47 -17.00 25.44 18.57
CA GLN A 47 -17.23 24.02 18.29
C GLN A 47 -17.80 23.24 19.49
N VAL A 48 -17.74 23.81 20.71
CA VAL A 48 -18.22 23.14 21.95
C VAL A 48 -19.70 22.77 21.89
N ALA A 49 -20.49 23.53 21.14
CA ALA A 49 -21.93 23.31 21.00
C ALA A 49 -22.29 22.29 19.90
N PHE A 50 -21.31 21.65 19.25
CA PHE A 50 -21.60 20.64 18.24
C PHE A 50 -22.27 19.42 18.84
N ASP A 51 -23.25 18.91 18.12
CA ASP A 51 -23.87 17.63 18.44
C ASP A 51 -22.82 16.51 18.38
N PRO A 52 -22.88 15.51 19.28
CA PRO A 52 -21.95 14.38 19.26
C PRO A 52 -21.82 13.68 17.90
N LEU A 53 -22.89 13.58 17.11
CA LEU A 53 -22.86 12.96 15.78
C LEU A 53 -22.06 13.79 14.77
N VAL A 54 -22.10 15.12 14.89
CA VAL A 54 -21.31 16.04 14.08
C VAL A 54 -19.83 15.91 14.44
N LEU A 55 -19.51 15.90 15.75
CA LEU A 55 -18.15 15.70 16.24
C LEU A 55 -17.55 14.36 15.79
N GLU A 56 -18.34 13.28 15.86
CA GLU A 56 -17.91 11.96 15.39
C GLU A 56 -17.62 11.97 13.88
N GLN A 57 -18.49 12.60 13.07
CA GLN A 57 -18.27 12.74 11.64
C GLN A 57 -17.01 13.54 11.31
N CYS A 58 -16.80 14.69 11.96
CA CYS A 58 -15.61 15.50 11.79
C CYS A 58 -14.34 14.72 12.17
N THR A 59 -14.40 13.94 13.26
CA THR A 59 -13.28 13.09 13.71
C THR A 59 -12.97 12.00 12.70
N LYS A 60 -13.98 11.27 12.21
CA LYS A 60 -13.81 10.21 11.19
C LYS A 60 -13.20 10.77 9.91
N MET A 61 -13.72 11.91 9.44
CA MET A 61 -13.20 12.58 8.25
C MET A 61 -11.76 13.08 8.45
N GLY A 62 -11.45 13.66 9.61
CA GLY A 62 -10.11 14.10 9.96
C GLY A 62 -9.11 12.95 10.02
N MET A 63 -9.47 11.83 10.65
CA MET A 63 -8.63 10.63 10.71
C MET A 63 -8.40 10.02 9.33
N ALA A 64 -9.44 9.90 8.50
CA ALA A 64 -9.29 9.41 7.12
C ALA A 64 -8.34 10.30 6.31
N THR A 65 -8.46 11.62 6.47
CA THR A 65 -7.58 12.59 5.80
C THR A 65 -6.14 12.51 6.31
N LEU A 66 -5.95 12.30 7.62
CA LEU A 66 -4.63 12.11 8.22
C LEU A 66 -3.95 10.84 7.68
N VAL A 67 -4.66 9.72 7.66
CA VAL A 67 -4.15 8.45 7.11
C VAL A 67 -3.74 8.65 5.66
N GLN A 68 -4.60 9.24 4.83
CA GLN A 68 -4.29 9.53 3.44
C GLN A 68 -3.04 10.42 3.31
N THR A 69 -2.92 11.45 4.14
CA THR A 69 -1.76 12.36 4.13
C THR A 69 -0.47 11.63 4.47
N ILE A 70 -0.50 10.74 5.46
CA ILE A 70 0.65 9.90 5.83
C ILE A 70 1.02 8.97 4.67
N GLU A 71 0.03 8.33 4.04
CA GLU A 71 0.26 7.44 2.89
C GLU A 71 0.88 8.18 1.70
N MET A 72 0.48 9.42 1.43
CA MET A 72 1.07 10.24 0.38
C MET A 72 2.48 10.74 0.73
N ALA A 73 2.75 11.02 2.01
CA ALA A 73 4.04 11.51 2.47
C ALA A 73 5.12 10.42 2.59
N ALA A 74 4.74 9.15 2.63
CA ALA A 74 5.69 8.04 2.62
C ALA A 74 6.57 8.09 1.34
N PRO A 75 7.88 7.77 1.42
CA PRO A 75 8.71 7.59 0.23
C PRO A 75 8.03 6.63 -0.74
N GLN A 76 7.69 7.12 -1.93
CA GLN A 76 6.92 6.36 -2.90
C GLN A 76 7.89 5.55 -3.77
N ASP A 77 7.92 4.24 -3.55
CA ASP A 77 8.50 3.33 -4.54
C ASP A 77 7.63 3.40 -5.79
N SER A 78 8.08 4.14 -6.80
CA SER A 78 7.39 4.20 -8.08
C SER A 78 7.41 2.81 -8.73
N PHE A 79 6.26 2.35 -9.22
CA PHE A 79 6.22 1.12 -10.02
C PHE A 79 7.04 1.26 -11.31
N VAL A 80 7.46 2.49 -11.68
CA VAL A 80 8.37 2.78 -12.80
C VAL A 80 9.80 2.34 -12.50
N THR A 81 10.28 2.48 -11.27
CA THR A 81 11.65 2.09 -10.88
C THR A 81 11.70 0.72 -10.19
N ALA A 82 10.57 0.19 -9.72
CA ALA A 82 10.49 -1.11 -9.07
C ALA A 82 10.89 -2.26 -10.00
N VAL A 83 12.05 -2.87 -9.73
CA VAL A 83 12.53 -4.11 -10.34
C VAL A 83 12.72 -5.17 -9.26
N GLN A 84 12.71 -6.44 -9.66
CA GLN A 84 13.04 -7.54 -8.77
C GLN A 84 14.56 -7.61 -8.63
N GLU A 85 15.05 -7.50 -7.39
CA GLU A 85 16.48 -7.65 -7.11
C GLU A 85 16.94 -9.12 -7.30
N ALA A 86 18.24 -9.36 -7.44
CA ALA A 86 18.77 -10.70 -7.70
C ALA A 86 18.42 -11.71 -6.59
N GLU A 87 18.50 -11.27 -5.34
CA GLU A 87 18.22 -12.09 -4.13
C GLU A 87 16.75 -11.99 -3.68
N GLU A 88 15.94 -11.13 -4.31
CA GLU A 88 14.56 -10.91 -3.92
C GLU A 88 13.64 -12.00 -4.49
N THR A 89 12.79 -12.56 -3.62
CA THR A 89 11.79 -13.53 -4.07
C THR A 89 10.72 -12.86 -4.93
N PHE A 90 10.18 -13.61 -5.91
CA PHE A 90 9.14 -13.07 -6.77
C PHE A 90 7.91 -12.58 -5.99
N LEU A 91 7.56 -13.27 -4.90
CA LEU A 91 6.42 -12.90 -4.06
C LEU A 91 6.64 -11.55 -3.36
N GLN A 92 7.84 -11.29 -2.84
CA GLN A 92 8.17 -9.99 -2.24
C GLN A 92 8.11 -8.87 -3.27
N PHE A 93 8.73 -9.10 -4.44
CA PHE A 93 8.70 -8.16 -5.55
C PHE A 93 7.28 -7.85 -6.03
N ALA A 94 6.47 -8.89 -6.30
CA ALA A 94 5.09 -8.73 -6.73
C ALA A 94 4.23 -8.02 -5.67
N GLY A 95 4.50 -8.27 -4.38
CA GLY A 95 3.84 -7.58 -3.27
C GLY A 95 4.15 -6.08 -3.26
N ARG A 96 5.43 -5.68 -3.36
CA ARG A 96 5.83 -4.26 -3.46
C ARG A 96 5.21 -3.58 -4.69
N LEU A 97 5.24 -4.26 -5.84
CA LEU A 97 4.70 -3.73 -7.09
C LEU A 97 3.18 -3.57 -7.05
N THR A 98 2.47 -4.54 -6.45
CA THR A 98 1.01 -4.47 -6.25
C THR A 98 0.65 -3.27 -5.39
N ALA A 99 1.31 -3.12 -4.23
CA ALA A 99 1.09 -1.99 -3.34
C ALA A 99 1.38 -0.64 -4.02
N SER A 100 2.41 -0.57 -4.86
CA SER A 100 2.75 0.64 -5.62
C SER A 100 1.72 0.99 -6.69
N VAL A 101 1.22 -0.01 -7.44
CA VAL A 101 0.20 0.17 -8.49
C VAL A 101 -1.16 0.54 -7.89
N GLU A 102 -1.58 -0.12 -6.82
CA GLU A 102 -2.86 0.17 -6.14
C GLU A 102 -2.92 1.59 -5.56
N ARG A 103 -1.77 2.16 -5.19
CA ARG A 103 -1.67 3.53 -4.69
C ARG A 103 -1.67 4.59 -5.78
N GLN A 104 -1.14 4.28 -6.97
CA GLN A 104 -0.93 5.27 -8.04
C GLN A 104 -1.97 5.22 -9.16
N VAL A 105 -2.74 4.14 -9.27
CA VAL A 105 -3.74 3.94 -10.33
C VAL A 105 -5.10 3.80 -9.67
N ASP A 106 -6.06 4.67 -9.94
CA ASP A 106 -7.39 4.57 -9.32
C ASP A 106 -8.25 3.47 -9.94
N ASP A 107 -8.15 3.25 -11.25
CA ASP A 107 -9.00 2.31 -11.97
C ASP A 107 -8.59 0.84 -11.71
N PRO A 108 -9.49 0.00 -11.15
CA PRO A 108 -9.15 -1.38 -10.76
C PRO A 108 -8.87 -2.31 -11.95
N THR A 109 -9.47 -2.05 -13.11
CA THR A 109 -9.20 -2.82 -14.33
C THR A 109 -7.80 -2.50 -14.87
N ALA A 110 -7.43 -1.22 -14.90
CA ALA A 110 -6.11 -0.74 -15.27
C ALA A 110 -5.04 -1.26 -14.31
N ARG A 111 -5.29 -1.28 -12.99
CA ARG A 111 -4.39 -1.90 -11.99
C ARG A 111 -4.05 -3.35 -12.37
N THR A 112 -5.06 -4.14 -12.68
CA THR A 112 -4.91 -5.57 -12.99
C THR A 112 -4.06 -5.79 -14.25
N LEU A 113 -4.35 -5.04 -15.32
CA LEU A 113 -3.62 -5.14 -16.58
C LEU A 113 -2.17 -4.65 -16.44
N LEU A 114 -1.99 -3.50 -15.78
CA LEU A 114 -0.68 -2.91 -15.54
C LEU A 114 0.18 -3.82 -14.68
N LEU A 115 -0.37 -4.36 -13.59
CA LEU A 115 0.36 -5.26 -12.69
C LEU A 115 0.82 -6.52 -13.44
N LYS A 116 -0.05 -7.17 -14.22
CA LYS A 116 0.32 -8.32 -15.06
C LYS A 116 1.48 -8.01 -16.00
N HIS A 117 1.48 -6.83 -16.63
CA HIS A 117 2.56 -6.40 -17.52
C HIS A 117 3.87 -6.12 -16.77
N LEU A 118 3.80 -5.41 -15.64
CA LEU A 118 4.96 -5.02 -14.86
C LEU A 118 5.67 -6.21 -14.21
N VAL A 119 4.93 -7.18 -13.65
CA VAL A 119 5.56 -8.36 -13.03
C VAL A 119 6.33 -9.20 -14.06
N ARG A 120 5.86 -9.27 -15.31
CA ARG A 120 6.57 -9.95 -16.41
C ARG A 120 7.81 -9.19 -16.85
N SER A 121 7.65 -7.89 -17.08
CA SER A 121 8.72 -7.07 -17.67
C SER A 121 9.83 -6.70 -16.69
N LYS A 122 9.56 -6.68 -15.38
CA LYS A 122 10.50 -6.20 -14.35
C LYS A 122 10.97 -7.25 -13.35
N CYS A 123 10.52 -8.50 -13.51
CA CYS A 123 11.11 -9.61 -12.78
C CYS A 123 12.56 -9.87 -13.22
N ASN A 124 13.30 -10.53 -12.34
CA ASN A 124 14.70 -10.88 -12.59
C ASN A 124 14.80 -11.93 -13.71
N ALA A 125 16.01 -12.12 -14.25
CA ALA A 125 16.21 -12.96 -15.43
C ALA A 125 15.75 -14.42 -15.22
N GLU A 126 15.89 -14.95 -14.00
CA GLU A 126 15.47 -16.31 -13.68
C GLU A 126 13.94 -16.44 -13.65
N CYS A 127 13.25 -15.54 -12.96
CA CYS A 127 11.79 -15.50 -12.94
C CYS A 127 11.22 -15.25 -14.34
N ARG A 128 11.88 -14.41 -15.15
CA ARG A 128 11.46 -14.11 -16.53
C ARG A 128 11.42 -15.36 -17.39
N LYS A 129 12.48 -16.17 -17.39
CA LYS A 129 12.55 -17.43 -18.15
C LYS A 129 11.41 -18.38 -17.77
N ILE A 130 11.11 -18.49 -16.48
CA ILE A 130 10.03 -19.35 -15.98
C ILE A 130 8.68 -18.86 -16.48
N ILE A 131 8.43 -17.56 -16.39
CA ILE A 131 7.14 -16.96 -16.76
C ILE A 131 6.93 -17.02 -18.27
N GLU A 132 7.97 -16.81 -19.08
CA GLU A 132 7.92 -16.93 -20.55
C GLU A 132 7.66 -18.38 -21.01
N ALA A 133 8.01 -19.38 -20.20
CA ALA A 133 7.71 -20.78 -20.47
C ALA A 133 6.28 -21.21 -20.07
N LEU A 134 5.52 -20.35 -19.39
CA LEU A 134 4.13 -20.65 -19.03
C LEU A 134 3.21 -20.50 -20.25
N PRO A 135 2.23 -21.40 -20.42
CA PRO A 135 1.29 -21.30 -21.53
C PRO A 135 0.26 -20.17 -21.31
N GLY A 136 -0.12 -19.52 -22.40
CA GLY A 136 -1.22 -18.54 -22.43
C GLY A 136 -0.91 -17.22 -21.72
N ASP A 137 -1.91 -16.65 -21.05
CA ASP A 137 -1.79 -15.41 -20.28
C ASP A 137 -1.87 -15.71 -18.76
N PRO A 138 -0.80 -16.21 -18.13
CA PRO A 138 -0.82 -16.57 -16.72
C PRO A 138 -1.19 -15.38 -15.82
N SER A 139 -1.93 -15.65 -14.76
CA SER A 139 -2.21 -14.68 -13.69
C SER A 139 -0.99 -14.44 -12.80
N VAL A 140 -0.96 -13.32 -12.08
CA VAL A 140 0.14 -13.00 -11.14
C VAL A 140 0.36 -14.11 -10.09
N PRO A 141 -0.68 -14.71 -9.49
CA PRO A 141 -0.50 -15.87 -8.60
C PRO A 141 0.15 -17.08 -9.28
N GLN A 142 -0.23 -17.39 -10.52
CA GLN A 142 0.37 -18.49 -11.28
C GLN A 142 1.86 -18.24 -11.57
N MET A 143 2.22 -17.00 -11.89
CA MET A 143 3.63 -16.60 -12.05
C MET A 143 4.40 -16.77 -10.74
N ALA A 144 3.81 -16.34 -9.62
CA ALA A 144 4.43 -16.44 -8.30
C ALA A 144 4.68 -17.90 -7.88
N GLU A 145 3.70 -18.78 -8.10
CA GLU A 145 3.85 -20.21 -7.82
C GLU A 145 4.96 -20.84 -8.68
N ALA A 146 5.03 -20.49 -9.96
CA ALA A 146 6.06 -20.99 -10.86
C ALA A 146 7.47 -20.54 -10.43
N CYS A 147 7.62 -19.26 -10.07
CA CYS A 147 8.91 -18.69 -9.65
C CYS A 147 9.37 -19.21 -8.27
N ALA A 148 8.44 -19.53 -7.37
CA ALA A 148 8.75 -20.09 -6.05
C ALA A 148 9.47 -21.45 -6.11
N LYS A 149 9.28 -22.21 -7.20
CA LYS A 149 9.91 -23.53 -7.40
C LYS A 149 11.41 -23.44 -7.70
N VAL A 150 11.95 -22.26 -8.01
CA VAL A 150 13.37 -22.05 -8.33
C VAL A 150 14.17 -21.49 -7.15
N GLY A 151 13.54 -20.74 -6.25
CA GLY A 151 14.19 -20.33 -4.99
C GLY A 151 14.54 -21.51 -4.07
N THR A 152 13.82 -22.62 -4.18
CA THR A 152 14.08 -23.84 -3.40
C THR A 152 15.29 -24.64 -3.91
N THR A 153 15.72 -24.48 -5.16
CA THR A 153 16.96 -25.09 -5.66
C THR A 153 18.19 -24.25 -5.29
N GLY A 154 18.10 -22.91 -5.33
CA GLY A 154 19.18 -22.01 -4.90
C GLY A 154 19.51 -22.10 -3.40
N CYS A 155 18.49 -22.16 -2.54
CA CYS A 155 18.68 -22.35 -1.10
C CYS A 155 19.31 -23.70 -0.73
N LYS A 156 19.15 -24.74 -1.57
CA LYS A 156 19.79 -26.04 -1.33
C LYS A 156 21.29 -26.00 -1.57
N VAL A 157 21.79 -25.18 -2.49
CA VAL A 157 23.24 -25.12 -2.79
C VAL A 157 23.98 -24.32 -1.71
N ALA A 158 23.39 -23.23 -1.22
CA ALA A 158 23.96 -22.45 -0.11
C ALA A 158 24.02 -23.24 1.21
N ALA A 159 23.00 -24.07 1.48
CA ALA A 159 22.97 -24.92 2.68
C ALA A 159 23.98 -26.09 2.61
N VAL A 160 24.34 -26.57 1.42
CA VAL A 160 25.35 -27.64 1.26
C VAL A 160 26.78 -27.08 1.31
N ALA A 161 27.02 -25.85 0.84
CA ALA A 161 28.34 -25.22 0.92
C ALA A 161 28.78 -24.91 2.37
N ALA A 162 27.84 -24.58 3.26
CA ALA A 162 28.12 -24.39 4.69
C ALA A 162 28.38 -25.70 5.45
N ALA A 163 27.93 -26.84 4.92
CA ALA A 163 28.09 -28.16 5.56
C ALA A 163 29.38 -28.90 5.15
N LEU A 164 30.15 -28.36 4.20
CA LEU A 164 31.36 -28.98 3.64
C LEU A 164 32.67 -28.31 4.10
N GLN A 165 32.64 -27.39 5.07
CA GLN A 165 33.88 -26.94 5.69
C GLN A 165 34.41 -28.02 6.64
N PRO A 166 35.61 -28.60 6.38
CA PRO A 166 36.23 -29.50 7.34
C PRO A 166 36.63 -28.69 8.58
N ALA A 167 36.02 -29.03 9.71
CA ALA A 167 36.40 -28.54 11.02
C ALA A 167 37.77 -29.12 11.42
N TRP A 168 38.85 -28.48 10.98
CA TRP A 168 40.19 -28.66 11.52
C TRP A 168 40.80 -27.29 11.79
N ASN A 169 40.71 -26.82 13.04
CA ASN A 169 41.89 -26.84 13.91
C ASN A 169 41.54 -26.41 15.34
N TRP A 170 41.90 -27.32 16.23
CA TRP A 170 41.88 -27.28 17.68
C TRP A 170 42.80 -26.19 18.27
N PRO A 171 42.39 -25.37 19.24
CA PRO A 171 43.31 -24.58 20.06
C PRO A 171 43.90 -25.46 21.17
N GLN A 172 45.21 -25.73 21.10
CA GLN A 172 45.98 -26.29 22.21
C GLN A 172 45.93 -25.30 23.39
N GLY A 173 45.44 -25.77 24.53
CA GLY A 173 45.38 -25.00 25.77
C GLY A 173 46.71 -24.97 26.52
N GLY A 174 46.87 -23.90 27.30
CA GLY A 174 47.44 -23.90 28.65
C GLY A 174 48.92 -24.20 28.83
N GLN A 175 49.70 -23.15 29.11
CA GLN A 175 50.42 -23.04 30.38
C GLN A 175 50.60 -21.57 30.76
#